data_AF-A0A1T4P911-F1
#
_entry.id   AF-A0A1T4P911-F1
#
_cell.length_a   1.000
_cell.length_b   1.000
_cell.length_c   1.000
_cell.angle_alpha   90.00
_cell.angle_beta   90.00
_cell.angle_gamma   90.00
#
_symmetry.space_group_name_H-M   'P 1'
#
loop_
_entity.id
_entity.type
_entity.pdbx_description
1 polymer ?
#
loop_
_entity_poly.entity_id
_entity_poly.type
_entity_poly.pdbx_seq_one_letter_code
_entity_poly.pdbx_strand_id
1 'polypeptide(L)'
;MRHIFSSGIIAGLALLSFVTAALASNISSTEKYAWSETSGWINFAPSSGGVTLYVDHLEGFAWSESIGWIKLGSHTDGGSFIYANTSNADWGVNRIGDALSGFAWSETSGWINFAPSGGGVTINSTTGALDGFGWSEALGWLHLKGTATNADSYGVRVIMPTLTVTISGNGSVTSHNDSGTNYTCNTPGVCQPVTFNLSDTVTLTATGSNSTFSSWSGDYVSISNPGSITMSANKAVTATFSPGAATVKIDGDSTAYYSINSALAAPVQDATIRATAIGFAENVILQNSHTLTLTLKGGYSDSTFSSQTGYSTINGSLTISSGTLVVDKVVVGP
;
A
#
# COMPACT_ATOMS: atom_id res chain seq x y z
N MET A 1 -31.88 -46.93 56.02
CA MET A 1 -31.71 -45.53 55.54
C MET A 1 -31.95 -45.55 54.04
N ARG A 2 -33.11 -45.08 53.53
CA ARG A 2 -33.32 -43.70 53.00
C ARG A 2 -32.35 -43.42 51.83
N HIS A 3 -32.69 -43.09 50.58
CA HIS A 3 -33.87 -42.60 49.84
C HIS A 3 -33.58 -42.81 48.32
N ILE A 4 -34.55 -43.20 47.47
CA ILE A 4 -35.21 -42.45 46.37
C ILE A 4 -34.41 -41.31 45.69
N PHE A 5 -34.47 -41.27 44.33
CA PHE A 5 -34.39 -40.17 43.32
C PHE A 5 -33.42 -40.54 42.17
N SER A 6 -33.56 -40.18 40.89
CA SER A 6 -34.62 -39.71 39.98
C SER A 6 -33.91 -39.43 38.65
N SER A 7 -34.61 -39.60 37.53
CA SER A 7 -34.19 -39.25 36.17
C SER A 7 -33.65 -37.83 35.99
N GLY A 8 -32.80 -37.66 34.97
CA GLY A 8 -32.48 -36.40 34.29
C GLY A 8 -31.00 -36.39 33.86
N ILE A 9 -30.56 -35.87 32.72
CA ILE A 9 -31.16 -34.92 31.79
C ILE A 9 -30.22 -34.83 30.56
N ILE A 10 -30.83 -34.87 29.38
CA ILE A 10 -30.56 -34.02 28.19
C ILE A 10 -29.24 -34.17 27.41
N ALA A 11 -29.44 -34.45 26.13
CA ALA A 11 -28.53 -34.33 25.01
C ALA A 11 -27.78 -33.00 24.95
N GLY A 12 -26.51 -33.07 24.59
CA GLY A 12 -25.71 -31.92 24.21
C GLY A 12 -24.61 -32.35 23.25
N LEU A 13 -24.98 -32.71 22.02
CA LEU A 13 -24.04 -32.73 20.91
C LEU A 13 -23.63 -31.28 20.67
N ALA A 14 -22.55 -30.84 21.31
CA ALA A 14 -21.96 -29.54 21.07
C ALA A 14 -21.37 -29.58 19.65
N LEU A 15 -22.19 -29.20 18.68
CA LEU A 15 -21.71 -28.74 17.39
C LEU A 15 -20.90 -27.47 17.69
N LEU A 16 -19.59 -27.59 17.90
CA LEU A 16 -18.70 -26.43 17.87
C LEU A 16 -18.67 -25.94 16.43
N SER A 17 -19.64 -25.11 16.08
CA SER A 17 -19.55 -24.23 14.93
C SER A 17 -18.47 -23.19 15.25
N PHE A 18 -17.23 -23.51 14.87
CA PHE A 18 -16.17 -22.51 14.73
C PHE A 18 -16.55 -21.63 13.54
N VAL A 19 -17.27 -20.54 13.81
CA VAL A 19 -17.23 -19.39 12.92
C VAL A 19 -16.00 -18.60 13.35
N THR A 20 -14.82 -19.12 13.03
CA THR A 20 -13.65 -18.27 12.97
C THR A 20 -13.89 -17.29 11.83
N ALA A 21 -13.90 -16.00 12.13
CA ALA A 21 -13.76 -15.00 11.10
C ALA A 21 -12.48 -15.37 10.34
N ALA A 22 -12.62 -15.77 9.07
CA ALA A 22 -11.46 -15.99 8.23
C ALA A 22 -10.75 -14.64 8.11
N LEU A 23 -9.64 -14.46 8.82
CA LEU A 23 -8.65 -13.47 8.39
C LEU A 23 -8.36 -13.82 6.93
N ALA A 24 -8.48 -12.82 6.05
CA ALA A 24 -8.33 -13.03 4.62
C ALA A 24 -6.99 -13.71 4.36
N SER A 25 -7.02 -14.94 3.85
CA SER A 25 -5.83 -15.63 3.38
C SER A 25 -5.13 -14.74 2.35
N ASN A 26 -3.82 -14.60 2.47
CA ASN A 26 -3.01 -13.93 1.47
C ASN A 26 -2.37 -14.91 0.49
N ILE A 27 -2.90 -16.12 0.35
CA ILE A 27 -2.48 -17.08 -0.68
C ILE A 27 -3.27 -16.85 -1.98
N SER A 28 -2.58 -16.98 -3.11
CA SER A 28 -3.12 -16.80 -4.44
C SER A 28 -4.27 -17.77 -4.70
N SER A 29 -5.40 -17.28 -5.22
CA SER A 29 -6.56 -18.13 -5.51
C SER A 29 -6.33 -19.17 -6.61
N THR A 30 -5.30 -18.96 -7.45
CA THR A 30 -4.89 -19.83 -8.56
C THR A 30 -3.71 -20.73 -8.19
N GLU A 31 -2.77 -20.23 -7.37
CA GLU A 31 -1.59 -20.97 -6.90
C GLU A 31 -1.65 -21.14 -5.39
N LYS A 32 -2.43 -22.16 -4.99
CA LYS A 32 -2.75 -22.50 -3.60
C LYS A 32 -2.57 -23.97 -3.28
N TYR A 33 -2.13 -24.79 -4.24
CA TYR A 33 -2.10 -26.24 -4.06
C TYR A 33 -0.68 -26.71 -3.83
N ALA A 34 -0.49 -27.43 -2.73
CA ALA A 34 0.65 -28.28 -2.45
C ALA A 34 0.25 -29.75 -2.66
N TRP A 35 1.23 -30.62 -2.75
CA TRP A 35 1.02 -32.05 -2.99
C TRP A 35 1.70 -32.91 -1.93
N SER A 36 1.05 -34.01 -1.56
CA SER A 36 1.68 -35.12 -0.84
C SER A 36 1.41 -36.42 -1.58
N GLU A 37 2.42 -37.28 -1.69
CA GLU A 37 2.26 -38.59 -2.35
C GLU A 37 1.29 -39.53 -1.62
N THR A 38 1.12 -39.34 -0.31
CA THR A 38 0.23 -40.20 0.50
C THR A 38 -1.15 -39.59 0.71
N SER A 39 -1.24 -38.25 0.74
CA SER A 39 -2.44 -37.52 1.14
C SER A 39 -3.07 -36.71 0.01
N GLY A 40 -2.40 -36.63 -1.14
CA GLY A 40 -2.88 -35.95 -2.34
C GLY A 40 -2.79 -34.43 -2.24
N TRP A 41 -3.78 -33.75 -2.84
CA TRP A 41 -3.83 -32.30 -2.91
C TRP A 41 -4.13 -31.66 -1.55
N ILE A 42 -3.37 -30.59 -1.24
CA ILE A 42 -3.55 -29.76 -0.05
C ILE A 42 -3.76 -28.32 -0.50
N ASN A 43 -4.92 -27.77 -0.18
CA ASN A 43 -5.33 -26.41 -0.53
C ASN A 43 -4.96 -25.45 0.61
N PHE A 44 -4.08 -24.48 0.33
CA PHE A 44 -3.67 -23.42 1.26
C PHE A 44 -4.61 -22.21 1.27
N ALA A 45 -5.56 -22.13 0.33
CA ALA A 45 -6.61 -21.11 0.28
C ALA A 45 -8.01 -21.74 0.03
N PRO A 46 -8.51 -22.61 0.93
CA PRO A 46 -9.88 -23.09 0.90
C PRO A 46 -10.87 -21.96 1.24
N SER A 47 -12.12 -22.10 0.81
CA SER A 47 -13.16 -21.07 0.99
C SER A 47 -13.57 -20.83 2.45
N SER A 48 -13.34 -21.80 3.34
CA SER A 48 -13.75 -21.76 4.76
C SER A 48 -12.55 -21.72 5.70
N GLY A 49 -11.48 -21.03 5.31
CA GLY A 49 -10.25 -20.92 6.07
C GLY A 49 -9.16 -20.26 5.21
N GLY A 50 -7.96 -20.82 5.27
CA GLY A 50 -6.82 -20.36 4.49
C GLY A 50 -5.65 -19.94 5.34
N VAL A 51 -4.50 -19.96 4.69
CA VAL A 51 -3.22 -19.64 5.30
C VAL A 51 -2.96 -18.16 5.11
N THR A 52 -2.44 -17.52 6.14
CA THR A 52 -1.92 -16.15 6.07
C THR A 52 -0.45 -16.17 6.44
N LEU A 53 0.39 -15.68 5.53
CA LEU A 53 1.79 -15.43 5.81
C LEU A 53 1.95 -14.04 6.40
N TYR A 54 2.47 -13.97 7.62
CA TYR A 54 2.93 -12.75 8.26
C TYR A 54 4.43 -12.56 8.06
N VAL A 55 4.94 -11.43 8.55
CA VAL A 55 6.36 -11.09 8.49
C VAL A 55 7.23 -12.17 9.13
N ASP A 56 6.77 -12.77 10.22
CA ASP A 56 7.55 -13.64 11.11
C ASP A 56 6.94 -15.04 11.32
N HIS A 57 5.72 -15.30 10.87
CA HIS A 57 5.06 -16.59 11.06
C HIS A 57 3.90 -16.84 10.08
N LEU A 58 3.33 -18.04 10.13
CA LEU A 58 2.09 -18.39 9.45
C LEU A 58 0.97 -18.60 10.46
N GLU A 59 -0.25 -18.26 10.04
CA GLU A 59 -1.49 -18.60 10.73
C GLU A 59 -2.49 -19.26 9.79
N GLY A 60 -3.57 -19.74 10.38
CA GLY A 60 -4.73 -20.24 9.64
C GLY A 60 -4.66 -21.73 9.32
N PHE A 61 -5.38 -22.13 8.28
CA PHE A 61 -5.64 -23.54 7.99
C PHE A 61 -5.55 -23.85 6.50
N ALA A 62 -4.81 -24.91 6.16
CA ALA A 62 -4.88 -25.58 4.87
C ALA A 62 -5.83 -26.77 4.95
N TRP A 63 -6.38 -27.19 3.81
CA TRP A 63 -7.36 -28.28 3.71
C TRP A 63 -6.89 -29.38 2.78
N SER A 64 -7.09 -30.63 3.18
CA SER A 64 -6.98 -31.79 2.30
C SER A 64 -8.18 -32.69 2.47
N GLU A 65 -8.72 -33.20 1.37
CA GLU A 65 -9.83 -34.16 1.38
C GLU A 65 -9.48 -35.48 2.09
N SER A 66 -8.20 -35.85 2.11
CA SER A 66 -7.75 -37.15 2.63
C SER A 66 -7.46 -37.13 4.14
N ILE A 67 -7.06 -35.97 4.68
CA ILE A 67 -6.53 -35.85 6.05
C ILE A 67 -7.17 -34.71 6.85
N GLY A 68 -8.08 -33.96 6.22
CA GLY A 68 -8.81 -32.86 6.83
C GLY A 68 -7.99 -31.58 6.97
N TRP A 69 -8.26 -30.84 8.05
CA TRP A 69 -7.62 -29.56 8.33
C TRP A 69 -6.17 -29.73 8.80
N ILE A 70 -5.31 -28.86 8.28
CA ILE A 70 -3.93 -28.66 8.71
C ILE A 70 -3.86 -27.25 9.28
N LYS A 71 -3.60 -27.11 10.58
CA LYS A 71 -3.43 -25.83 11.25
C LYS A 71 -1.96 -25.41 11.24
N LEU A 72 -1.69 -24.16 10.87
CA LEU A 72 -0.31 -23.67 10.64
C LEU A 72 0.36 -23.11 11.91
N GLY A 73 -0.40 -22.97 13.00
CA GLY A 73 0.13 -22.63 14.31
C GLY A 73 -0.95 -22.43 15.37
N SER A 74 -0.54 -22.30 16.63
CA SER A 74 -1.48 -22.11 17.74
C SER A 74 -2.06 -20.70 17.82
N HIS A 75 -1.37 -19.71 17.25
CA HIS A 75 -1.72 -18.29 17.26
C HIS A 75 -2.66 -17.92 16.10
N THR A 76 -3.57 -16.97 16.34
CA THR A 76 -4.62 -16.56 15.38
C THR A 76 -4.97 -15.07 15.41
N ASP A 77 -4.22 -14.28 16.18
CA ASP A 77 -4.56 -12.88 16.43
C ASP A 77 -3.85 -11.92 15.45
N GLY A 78 -3.02 -12.47 14.55
CA GLY A 78 -2.19 -11.73 13.62
C GLY A 78 -1.12 -10.86 14.29
N GLY A 79 -0.58 -9.90 13.54
CA GLY A 79 0.49 -9.05 14.04
C GLY A 79 1.84 -9.76 14.09
N SER A 80 2.77 -9.26 14.90
CA SER A 80 4.10 -9.86 15.05
C SER A 80 4.06 -10.95 16.11
N PHE A 81 4.49 -12.15 15.76
CA PHE A 81 4.53 -13.30 16.64
C PHE A 81 5.63 -14.28 16.24
N ILE A 82 6.25 -14.93 17.22
CA ILE A 82 7.23 -16.00 17.02
C ILE A 82 6.84 -17.18 17.89
N TYR A 83 6.60 -18.34 17.25
CA TYR A 83 6.36 -19.60 17.93
C TYR A 83 7.67 -20.10 18.57
N ALA A 84 7.71 -20.25 19.89
CA ALA A 84 8.87 -20.83 20.55
C ALA A 84 9.04 -22.33 20.22
N ASN A 85 7.97 -23.02 19.81
CA ASN A 85 7.97 -24.43 19.41
C ASN A 85 8.55 -25.36 20.50
N THR A 86 8.21 -25.09 21.77
CA THR A 86 8.70 -25.85 22.93
C THR A 86 7.63 -26.71 23.63
N SER A 87 6.36 -26.51 23.32
CA SER A 87 5.21 -27.16 23.96
C SER A 87 3.99 -27.27 23.03
N ASN A 88 2.89 -27.81 23.55
CA ASN A 88 1.62 -27.91 22.84
C ASN A 88 0.79 -26.61 22.82
N ALA A 89 1.28 -25.54 23.45
CA ALA A 89 0.62 -24.23 23.48
C ALA A 89 1.26 -23.19 22.53
N ASP A 90 2.50 -23.39 22.11
CA ASP A 90 3.36 -22.41 21.43
C ASP A 90 3.97 -22.96 20.12
N TRP A 91 3.28 -23.87 19.47
CA TRP A 91 3.71 -24.49 18.21
C TRP A 91 3.19 -23.74 16.99
N GLY A 92 3.96 -23.78 15.90
CA GLY A 92 3.56 -23.22 14.63
C GLY A 92 4.71 -23.04 13.66
N VAL A 93 4.39 -22.59 12.45
CA VAL A 93 5.38 -22.33 11.41
C VAL A 93 5.88 -20.89 11.52
N ASN A 94 7.18 -20.73 11.82
CA ASN A 94 7.87 -19.45 11.83
C ASN A 94 8.49 -19.15 10.47
N ARG A 95 8.71 -17.86 10.20
CA ARG A 95 9.46 -17.34 9.06
C ARG A 95 10.62 -16.48 9.54
N ILE A 96 11.82 -16.75 9.01
CA ILE A 96 13.00 -15.90 9.19
C ILE A 96 13.61 -15.67 7.80
N GLY A 97 13.49 -14.45 7.30
CA GLY A 97 13.82 -14.14 5.90
C GLY A 97 13.01 -15.01 4.94
N ASP A 98 13.68 -15.74 4.07
CA ASP A 98 13.05 -16.64 3.09
C ASP A 98 12.82 -18.05 3.63
N ALA A 99 13.30 -18.40 4.82
CA ALA A 99 13.18 -19.75 5.37
C ALA A 99 11.98 -19.90 6.30
N LEU A 100 11.25 -21.01 6.16
CA LEU A 100 10.23 -21.44 7.11
C LEU A 100 10.77 -22.52 8.05
N SER A 101 10.26 -22.56 9.27
CA SER A 101 10.66 -23.52 10.30
C SER A 101 9.51 -23.82 11.25
N GLY A 102 9.67 -24.82 12.12
CA GLY A 102 8.64 -25.22 13.08
C GLY A 102 7.64 -26.20 12.47
N PHE A 103 6.43 -26.25 13.04
CA PHE A 103 5.50 -27.34 12.81
C PHE A 103 4.07 -26.88 12.56
N ALA A 104 3.41 -27.49 11.58
CA ALA A 104 1.96 -27.48 11.44
C ALA A 104 1.37 -28.77 12.04
N TRP A 105 0.06 -28.77 12.32
CA TRP A 105 -0.64 -29.90 12.93
C TRP A 105 -1.88 -30.30 12.14
N SER A 106 -2.07 -31.61 11.95
CA SER A 106 -3.30 -32.23 11.51
C SER A 106 -3.73 -33.30 12.51
N GLU A 107 -5.02 -33.43 12.78
CA GLU A 107 -5.53 -34.50 13.64
C GLU A 107 -5.31 -35.89 13.04
N THR A 108 -5.23 -35.98 11.70
CA THR A 108 -5.07 -37.25 10.97
C THR A 108 -3.60 -37.53 10.67
N SER A 109 -2.82 -36.49 10.33
CA SER A 109 -1.41 -36.65 9.92
C SER A 109 -0.38 -36.27 10.99
N GLY A 110 -0.82 -35.82 12.17
CA GLY A 110 0.05 -35.36 13.24
C GLY A 110 0.88 -34.14 12.85
N TRP A 111 2.10 -34.06 13.38
CA TRP A 111 3.03 -32.96 13.17
C TRP A 111 3.63 -33.00 11.76
N ILE A 112 3.59 -31.86 11.08
CA ILE A 112 4.24 -31.62 9.79
C ILE A 112 5.36 -30.61 10.00
N ASN A 113 6.61 -31.06 9.86
CA ASN A 113 7.81 -30.25 10.01
C ASN A 113 8.08 -29.46 8.72
N PHE A 114 8.26 -28.15 8.83
CA PHE A 114 8.56 -27.24 7.70
C PHE A 114 10.06 -27.05 7.45
N ALA A 115 10.91 -27.55 8.35
CA ALA A 115 12.37 -27.59 8.18
C ALA A 115 12.96 -28.98 8.50
N PRO A 116 12.50 -30.06 7.83
CA PRO A 116 13.04 -31.39 8.03
C PRO A 116 14.47 -31.52 7.46
N SER A 117 15.24 -32.47 7.99
CA SER A 117 16.54 -32.81 7.41
C SER A 117 16.37 -33.32 5.98
N GLY A 118 17.14 -32.79 5.03
CA GLY A 118 17.03 -33.14 3.60
C GLY A 118 15.87 -32.47 2.86
N GLY A 119 15.08 -31.62 3.53
CA GLY A 119 14.06 -30.78 2.92
C GLY A 119 14.17 -29.33 3.40
N GLY A 120 13.03 -28.73 3.72
CA GLY A 120 12.91 -27.35 4.14
C GLY A 120 12.04 -26.56 3.19
N VAL A 121 11.15 -25.75 3.74
CA VAL A 121 10.24 -24.90 2.99
C VAL A 121 10.79 -23.48 2.97
N THR A 122 10.78 -22.85 1.81
CA THR A 122 11.18 -21.45 1.63
C THR A 122 10.10 -20.65 0.92
N ILE A 123 10.19 -19.33 1.04
CA ILE A 123 9.43 -18.38 0.25
C ILE A 123 10.39 -17.48 -0.53
N ASN A 124 10.14 -17.30 -1.82
CA ASN A 124 10.78 -16.25 -2.58
C ASN A 124 10.10 -14.92 -2.23
N SER A 125 10.75 -14.07 -1.43
CA SER A 125 10.15 -12.82 -0.95
C SER A 125 9.84 -11.79 -2.04
N THR A 126 10.30 -11.97 -3.28
CA THR A 126 9.96 -11.10 -4.43
C THR A 126 8.69 -11.55 -5.14
N THR A 127 8.54 -12.86 -5.37
CA THR A 127 7.44 -13.43 -6.15
C THR A 127 6.32 -13.98 -5.28
N GLY A 128 6.58 -14.15 -3.98
CA GLY A 128 5.70 -14.82 -3.02
C GLY A 128 5.63 -16.34 -3.18
N ALA A 129 6.34 -16.94 -4.14
CA ALA A 129 6.25 -18.38 -4.39
C ALA A 129 6.89 -19.18 -3.25
N LEU A 130 6.17 -20.18 -2.73
CA LEU A 130 6.72 -21.16 -1.80
C LEU A 130 7.40 -22.29 -2.57
N ASP A 131 8.43 -22.86 -1.95
CA ASP A 131 9.25 -23.92 -2.52
C ASP A 131 9.70 -24.90 -1.42
N GLY A 132 10.20 -26.06 -1.84
CA GLY A 132 10.82 -27.05 -0.99
C GLY A 132 9.82 -28.05 -0.42
N PHE A 133 10.27 -28.72 0.64
CA PHE A 133 9.60 -29.92 1.16
C PHE A 133 9.42 -29.87 2.68
N GLY A 134 8.18 -30.03 3.13
CA GLY A 134 7.87 -30.38 4.52
C GLY A 134 7.78 -31.90 4.71
N TRP A 135 7.85 -32.38 5.94
CA TRP A 135 7.76 -33.82 6.24
C TRP A 135 6.83 -34.10 7.41
N SER A 136 6.04 -35.16 7.30
CA SER A 136 5.34 -35.79 8.42
C SER A 136 5.42 -37.30 8.26
N GLU A 137 5.46 -38.03 9.38
CA GLU A 137 5.48 -39.50 9.37
C GLU A 137 4.22 -40.10 8.73
N ALA A 138 3.07 -39.44 8.86
CA ALA A 138 1.79 -39.95 8.36
C ALA A 138 1.39 -39.33 7.01
N LEU A 139 1.84 -38.11 6.70
CA LEU A 139 1.60 -37.45 5.40
C LEU A 139 2.75 -37.68 4.40
N GLY A 140 3.92 -38.13 4.84
CA GLY A 140 5.11 -38.18 4.01
C GLY A 140 5.59 -36.78 3.61
N TRP A 141 6.17 -36.68 2.40
CA TRP A 141 6.66 -35.41 1.87
C TRP A 141 5.51 -34.50 1.47
N LEU A 142 5.55 -33.26 1.94
CA LEU A 142 4.71 -32.15 1.50
C LEU A 142 5.50 -31.29 0.50
N HIS A 143 5.08 -31.26 -0.75
CA HIS A 143 5.73 -30.56 -1.85
C HIS A 143 5.02 -29.22 -2.08
N LEU A 144 5.70 -28.09 -1.87
CA LEU A 144 5.08 -26.77 -1.98
C LEU A 144 4.99 -26.26 -3.42
N LYS A 145 5.75 -26.88 -4.32
CA LYS A 145 5.69 -26.68 -5.77
C LYS A 145 6.10 -27.94 -6.51
N GLY A 146 5.67 -28.07 -7.76
CA GLY A 146 6.09 -29.17 -8.62
C GLY A 146 5.28 -29.28 -9.90
N THR A 147 5.39 -30.43 -10.54
CA THR A 147 4.63 -30.78 -11.74
C THR A 147 3.76 -32.00 -11.44
N ALA A 148 2.46 -31.87 -11.68
CA ALA A 148 1.49 -32.94 -11.53
C ALA A 148 1.62 -34.00 -12.64
N THR A 149 0.96 -35.14 -12.46
CA THR A 149 1.00 -36.26 -13.43
C THR A 149 0.43 -35.94 -14.80
N ASN A 150 -0.45 -34.93 -14.88
CA ASN A 150 -0.99 -34.39 -16.13
C ASN A 150 -0.11 -33.30 -16.77
N ALA A 151 1.12 -33.12 -16.26
CA ALA A 151 2.09 -32.10 -16.65
C ALA A 151 1.75 -30.65 -16.24
N ASP A 152 0.65 -30.41 -15.53
CA ASP A 152 0.36 -29.09 -14.99
C ASP A 152 1.31 -28.75 -13.85
N SER A 153 1.82 -27.53 -13.81
CA SER A 153 2.54 -27.03 -12.65
C SER A 153 1.58 -26.71 -11.52
N TYR A 154 1.95 -27.08 -10.29
CA TYR A 154 1.28 -26.64 -9.08
C TYR A 154 2.24 -25.91 -8.17
N GLY A 155 1.68 -25.08 -7.29
CA GLY A 155 2.43 -24.44 -6.23
C GLY A 155 1.55 -23.60 -5.33
N VAL A 156 2.15 -23.17 -4.23
CA VAL A 156 1.56 -22.20 -3.30
C VAL A 156 2.29 -20.87 -3.47
N ARG A 157 1.55 -19.77 -3.67
CA ARG A 157 2.11 -18.43 -3.75
C ARG A 157 1.36 -17.47 -2.83
N VAL A 158 2.11 -16.64 -2.11
CA VAL A 158 1.61 -15.48 -1.37
C VAL A 158 1.37 -14.29 -2.30
N ILE A 159 0.26 -13.60 -2.09
CA ILE A 159 -0.06 -12.32 -2.74
C ILE A 159 0.74 -11.23 -2.03
N MET A 160 1.65 -10.60 -2.78
CA MET A 160 2.51 -9.55 -2.27
C MET A 160 1.72 -8.26 -2.02
N PRO A 161 2.00 -7.53 -0.93
CA PRO A 161 1.23 -6.35 -0.55
C PRO A 161 1.44 -5.17 -1.50
N THR A 162 0.40 -4.38 -1.72
CA THR A 162 0.48 -3.13 -2.50
C THR A 162 0.43 -1.89 -1.61
N LEU A 163 1.21 -0.87 -1.93
CA LEU A 163 1.07 0.49 -1.38
C LEU A 163 0.32 1.38 -2.38
N THR A 164 -0.74 2.03 -1.90
CA THR A 164 -1.47 3.08 -2.62
C THR A 164 -1.21 4.42 -1.94
N VAL A 165 -0.75 5.41 -2.69
CA VAL A 165 -0.55 6.77 -2.18
C VAL A 165 -1.63 7.69 -2.75
N THR A 166 -2.22 8.52 -1.89
CA THR A 166 -3.11 9.61 -2.27
C THR A 166 -2.46 10.94 -1.94
N ILE A 167 -2.50 11.89 -2.88
CA ILE A 167 -2.05 13.26 -2.65
C ILE A 167 -3.27 14.15 -2.48
N SER A 168 -3.39 14.78 -1.31
CA SER A 168 -4.38 15.82 -1.03
C SER A 168 -3.69 17.18 -1.05
N GLY A 169 -4.04 18.03 -2.02
CA GLY A 169 -3.35 19.29 -2.29
C GLY A 169 -2.30 19.16 -3.40
N ASN A 170 -1.36 20.12 -3.45
CA ASN A 170 -0.31 20.14 -4.47
C ASN A 170 0.99 19.61 -3.88
N GLY A 171 1.63 18.66 -4.53
CA GLY A 171 2.88 18.09 -4.05
C GLY A 171 3.21 16.78 -4.76
N SER A 172 4.23 16.10 -4.26
CA SER A 172 4.63 14.78 -4.72
C SER A 172 5.03 13.92 -3.54
N VAL A 173 4.93 12.60 -3.71
CA VAL A 173 5.47 11.61 -2.80
C VAL A 173 6.43 10.72 -3.57
N THR A 174 7.64 10.55 -3.05
CA THR A 174 8.57 9.51 -3.50
C THR A 174 8.70 8.45 -2.42
N SER A 175 8.93 7.20 -2.81
CA SER A 175 9.26 6.14 -1.89
C SER A 175 10.51 5.37 -2.31
N HIS A 176 11.19 4.81 -1.32
CA HIS A 176 12.35 3.93 -1.47
C HIS A 176 12.30 2.82 -0.42
N ASN A 177 12.80 1.63 -0.76
CA ASN A 177 13.07 0.53 0.16
C ASN A 177 14.44 -0.10 -0.13
N ASP A 178 14.94 -0.89 0.80
CA ASP A 178 16.24 -1.56 0.67
C ASP A 178 16.27 -2.60 -0.47
N SER A 179 15.10 -3.12 -0.85
CA SER A 179 14.92 -4.03 -1.99
C SER A 179 15.01 -3.33 -3.37
N GLY A 180 15.18 -2.00 -3.42
CA GLY A 180 15.39 -1.22 -4.65
C GLY A 180 14.13 -0.84 -5.43
N THR A 181 12.95 -1.14 -4.89
CA THR A 181 11.65 -0.70 -5.44
C THR A 181 11.41 0.77 -5.10
N ASN A 182 11.41 1.61 -6.14
CA ASN A 182 11.14 3.04 -6.01
C ASN A 182 9.77 3.37 -6.61
N TYR A 183 9.09 4.34 -6.02
CA TYR A 183 7.81 4.83 -6.52
C TYR A 183 7.75 6.34 -6.43
N THR A 184 7.13 6.96 -7.43
CA THR A 184 6.88 8.40 -7.46
C THR A 184 5.43 8.64 -7.82
N CYS A 185 4.74 9.37 -6.94
CA CYS A 185 3.38 9.86 -7.11
C CYS A 185 3.45 11.40 -7.19
N ASN A 186 3.05 11.97 -8.32
CA ASN A 186 3.16 13.41 -8.61
C ASN A 186 1.86 14.03 -9.12
N THR A 187 0.77 13.26 -9.12
CA THR A 187 -0.55 13.70 -9.58
C THR A 187 -1.47 13.78 -8.36
N PRO A 188 -2.17 14.90 -8.13
CA PRO A 188 -3.18 14.99 -7.08
C PRO A 188 -4.23 13.88 -7.18
N GLY A 189 -4.72 13.41 -6.04
CA GLY A 189 -5.64 12.28 -5.95
C GLY A 189 -4.92 10.94 -5.77
N VAL A 190 -5.61 9.86 -6.12
CA VAL A 190 -5.13 8.48 -5.91
C VAL A 190 -4.17 8.09 -7.03
N CYS A 191 -2.93 7.76 -6.67
CA CYS A 191 -1.95 7.25 -7.61
C CYS A 191 -2.08 5.73 -7.81
N GLN A 192 -1.46 5.21 -8.88
CA GLN A 192 -1.49 3.78 -9.17
C GLN A 192 -0.82 2.98 -8.04
N PRO A 193 -1.44 1.91 -7.53
CA PRO A 193 -0.84 1.05 -6.51
C PRO A 193 0.46 0.42 -7.00
N VAL A 194 1.43 0.26 -6.10
CA VAL A 194 2.71 -0.43 -6.37
C VAL A 194 2.89 -1.59 -5.42
N THR A 195 3.30 -2.74 -5.95
CA THR A 195 3.59 -3.94 -5.17
C THR A 195 4.98 -3.85 -4.52
N PHE A 196 5.04 -4.23 -3.25
CA PHE A 196 6.26 -4.33 -2.46
C PHE A 196 6.44 -5.76 -1.93
N ASN A 197 7.65 -6.09 -1.50
CA ASN A 197 7.88 -7.37 -0.84
C ASN A 197 7.25 -7.36 0.56
N LEU A 198 6.84 -8.53 1.04
CA LEU A 198 6.35 -8.67 2.40
C LEU A 198 7.50 -8.36 3.36
N SER A 199 7.22 -7.60 4.41
CA SER A 199 8.20 -7.09 5.38
C SER A 199 9.09 -5.95 4.88
N ASP A 200 8.95 -5.48 3.63
CA ASP A 200 9.67 -4.29 3.18
C ASP A 200 9.34 -3.10 4.10
N THR A 201 10.38 -2.37 4.50
CA THR A 201 10.21 -1.05 5.12
C THR A 201 10.35 0.00 4.04
N VAL A 202 9.25 0.66 3.72
CA VAL A 202 9.17 1.69 2.68
C VAL A 202 9.29 3.06 3.33
N THR A 203 10.31 3.81 2.96
CA THR A 203 10.47 5.21 3.37
C THR A 203 9.74 6.10 2.38
N LEU A 204 8.84 6.94 2.88
CA LEU A 204 8.03 7.90 2.16
C LEU A 204 8.55 9.32 2.41
N THR A 205 8.75 10.07 1.33
CA THR A 205 9.14 11.47 1.37
C THR A 205 8.11 12.29 0.60
N ALA A 206 7.44 13.20 1.30
CA ALA A 206 6.55 14.18 0.72
C ALA A 206 7.31 15.47 0.39
N THR A 207 7.10 16.01 -0.80
CA THR A 207 7.68 17.28 -1.25
C THR A 207 6.56 18.19 -1.72
N GLY A 208 6.43 19.35 -1.09
CA GLY A 208 5.43 20.35 -1.49
C GLY A 208 5.80 21.03 -2.81
N SER A 209 4.79 21.43 -3.57
CA SER A 209 4.95 22.23 -4.79
C SER A 209 4.05 23.46 -4.67
N ASN A 210 4.67 24.61 -4.37
CA ASN A 210 3.96 25.82 -3.92
C ASN A 210 3.01 25.56 -2.73
N SER A 211 3.41 24.63 -1.87
CA SER A 211 2.63 24.12 -0.74
C SER A 211 3.59 23.60 0.34
N THR A 212 3.06 23.32 1.52
CA THR A 212 3.79 22.69 2.62
C THR A 212 3.16 21.36 2.99
N PHE A 213 3.99 20.35 3.21
CA PHE A 213 3.52 19.08 3.76
C PHE A 213 2.91 19.31 5.15
N SER A 214 1.73 18.75 5.38
CA SER A 214 0.97 18.90 6.62
C SER A 214 0.97 17.60 7.44
N SER A 215 0.58 16.48 6.84
CA SER A 215 0.53 15.18 7.54
C SER A 215 0.36 13.99 6.59
N TRP A 216 0.70 12.81 7.10
CA TRP A 216 0.31 11.50 6.60
C TRP A 216 -0.94 11.03 7.35
N SER A 217 -1.85 10.35 6.64
CA SER A 217 -3.01 9.66 7.23
C SER A 217 -3.30 8.34 6.49
N GLY A 218 -4.24 7.54 7.01
CA GLY A 218 -4.53 6.18 6.51
C GLY A 218 -3.76 5.14 7.31
N ASP A 219 -3.11 4.19 6.63
CA ASP A 219 -2.32 3.13 7.26
C ASP A 219 -0.99 3.62 7.88
N TYR A 220 -0.63 4.89 7.64
CA TYR A 220 0.46 5.59 8.31
C TYR A 220 0.01 6.99 8.71
N VAL A 221 0.00 7.26 10.02
CA VAL A 221 -0.46 8.54 10.59
C VAL A 221 0.72 9.22 11.28
N SER A 222 1.17 10.35 10.75
CA SER A 222 2.34 11.07 11.24
C SER A 222 2.42 12.49 10.68
N ILE A 223 3.06 13.40 11.39
CA ILE A 223 3.46 14.72 10.87
C ILE A 223 4.94 14.77 10.46
N SER A 224 5.69 13.70 10.76
CA SER A 224 7.10 13.61 10.39
C SER A 224 7.23 13.32 8.91
N ASN A 225 8.23 13.95 8.29
CA ASN A 225 8.57 13.76 6.89
C ASN A 225 10.09 13.91 6.73
N PRO A 226 10.81 12.89 6.23
CA PRO A 226 10.29 11.60 5.75
C PRO A 226 9.72 10.70 6.86
N GLY A 227 8.94 9.69 6.47
CA GLY A 227 8.37 8.67 7.35
C GLY A 227 8.56 7.26 6.79
N SER A 228 8.40 6.21 7.60
CA SER A 228 8.58 4.82 7.17
C SER A 228 7.39 3.94 7.54
N ILE A 229 7.03 3.02 6.64
CA ILE A 229 5.91 2.09 6.79
C ILE A 229 6.34 0.67 6.42
N THR A 230 5.98 -0.32 7.23
CA THR A 230 6.28 -1.73 6.95
C THR A 230 5.13 -2.38 6.17
N MET A 231 5.46 -3.05 5.07
CA MET A 231 4.50 -3.71 4.19
C MET A 231 4.15 -5.10 4.69
N SER A 232 3.12 -5.19 5.54
CA SER A 232 2.56 -6.45 6.06
C SER A 232 1.25 -6.88 5.40
N ALA A 233 0.60 -5.97 4.67
CA ALA A 233 -0.64 -6.14 3.95
C ALA A 233 -0.74 -5.00 2.92
N ASN A 234 -1.81 -4.98 2.11
CA ASN A 234 -2.10 -3.80 1.29
C ASN A 234 -2.24 -2.58 2.20
N LYS A 235 -1.59 -1.48 1.81
CA LYS A 235 -1.61 -0.22 2.57
C LYS A 235 -2.03 0.94 1.69
N ALA A 236 -2.78 1.87 2.26
CA ALA A 236 -3.20 3.11 1.66
C ALA A 236 -2.81 4.28 2.57
N VAL A 237 -2.03 5.22 2.03
CA VAL A 237 -1.58 6.41 2.77
C VAL A 237 -1.96 7.68 2.02
N THR A 238 -2.33 8.73 2.74
CA THR A 238 -2.63 10.03 2.17
C THR A 238 -1.62 11.06 2.67
N ALA A 239 -0.88 11.69 1.75
CA ALA A 239 -0.08 12.88 2.02
C ALA A 239 -0.96 14.13 1.86
N THR A 240 -1.08 14.92 2.91
CA THR A 240 -1.83 16.18 2.88
C THR A 240 -0.87 17.35 2.79
N PHE A 241 -1.13 18.26 1.86
CA PHE A 241 -0.37 19.48 1.65
C PHE A 241 -1.27 20.71 1.82
N SER A 242 -0.81 21.68 2.59
CA SER A 242 -1.46 22.98 2.73
C SER A 242 -0.94 23.93 1.64
N PRO A 243 -1.83 24.60 0.90
CA PRO A 243 -1.41 25.57 -0.13
C PRO A 243 -0.51 26.66 0.47
N GLY A 244 0.55 27.02 -0.26
CA GLY A 244 1.39 28.17 0.07
C GLY A 244 0.68 29.48 -0.25
N ALA A 245 1.28 30.59 0.15
CA ALA A 245 0.81 31.92 -0.20
C ALA A 245 0.84 32.11 -1.74
N ALA A 246 -0.29 32.53 -2.31
CA ALA A 246 -0.40 32.78 -3.75
C ALA A 246 0.58 33.87 -4.20
N THR A 247 1.24 33.65 -5.33
CA THR A 247 2.12 34.65 -5.98
C THR A 247 1.43 35.34 -7.14
N VAL A 248 0.30 34.79 -7.60
CA VAL A 248 -0.56 35.37 -8.63
C VAL A 248 -2.02 35.33 -8.16
N LYS A 249 -2.80 36.33 -8.56
CA LYS A 249 -4.23 36.45 -8.24
C LYS A 249 -5.01 37.00 -9.43
N ILE A 250 -6.19 36.45 -9.69
CA ILE A 250 -7.20 37.10 -10.53
C ILE A 250 -8.12 37.91 -9.63
N ASP A 251 -8.38 39.18 -9.96
CA ASP A 251 -9.33 39.99 -9.19
C ASP A 251 -10.74 39.39 -9.27
N GLY A 252 -11.38 39.22 -8.11
CA GLY A 252 -12.68 38.54 -7.99
C GLY A 252 -12.60 37.02 -7.87
N ASP A 253 -11.41 36.42 -7.99
CA ASP A 253 -11.18 34.98 -7.81
C ASP A 253 -10.52 34.71 -6.43
N SER A 254 -10.98 33.65 -5.77
CA SER A 254 -10.42 33.16 -4.50
C SER A 254 -9.39 32.03 -4.68
N THR A 255 -9.18 31.56 -5.91
CA THR A 255 -8.23 30.50 -6.26
C THR A 255 -6.80 30.99 -6.09
N ALA A 256 -5.95 30.18 -5.46
CA ALA A 256 -4.53 30.46 -5.32
C ALA A 256 -3.79 30.09 -6.62
N TYR A 257 -3.15 31.08 -7.24
CA TYR A 257 -2.29 30.87 -8.41
C TYR A 257 -0.83 31.11 -8.05
N TYR A 258 0.05 30.37 -8.71
CA TYR A 258 1.49 30.39 -8.43
C TYR A 258 2.35 30.77 -9.64
N SER A 259 1.73 30.88 -10.81
CA SER A 259 2.33 31.36 -12.06
C SER A 259 1.33 32.15 -12.88
N ILE A 260 1.83 33.00 -13.78
CA ILE A 260 0.97 33.79 -14.67
C ILE A 260 0.22 32.84 -15.61
N ASN A 261 0.89 31.79 -16.12
CA ASN A 261 0.23 30.79 -16.97
C ASN A 261 -0.90 30.04 -16.25
N SER A 262 -0.76 29.74 -14.95
CA SER A 262 -1.83 29.07 -14.19
C SER A 262 -3.08 29.93 -14.08
N ALA A 263 -2.92 31.25 -13.94
CA ALA A 263 -4.04 32.20 -13.96
C ALA A 263 -4.64 32.35 -15.36
N LEU A 264 -3.81 32.36 -16.42
CA LEU A 264 -4.28 32.41 -17.81
C LEU A 264 -4.98 31.14 -18.30
N ALA A 265 -4.77 30.01 -17.63
CA ALA A 265 -5.49 28.77 -17.93
C ALA A 265 -6.95 28.79 -17.43
N ALA A 266 -7.27 29.67 -16.47
CA ALA A 266 -8.65 29.88 -16.04
C ALA A 266 -9.43 30.61 -17.15
N PRO A 267 -10.76 30.39 -17.28
CA PRO A 267 -11.58 31.06 -18.27
C PRO A 267 -11.77 32.53 -17.89
N VAL A 268 -10.76 33.36 -18.18
CA VAL A 268 -10.73 34.77 -17.81
C VAL A 268 -11.14 35.66 -18.98
N GLN A 269 -12.12 36.52 -18.74
CA GLN A 269 -12.51 37.62 -19.63
C GLN A 269 -12.44 38.94 -18.87
N ASP A 270 -11.87 39.98 -19.46
CA ASP A 270 -11.70 41.32 -18.85
C ASP A 270 -11.05 41.31 -17.45
N ALA A 271 -10.18 40.32 -17.20
CA ALA A 271 -9.60 40.11 -15.88
C ALA A 271 -8.41 41.02 -15.60
N THR A 272 -8.27 41.41 -14.33
CA THR A 272 -7.02 41.93 -13.79
C THR A 272 -6.28 40.80 -13.08
N ILE A 273 -5.12 40.42 -13.61
CA ILE A 273 -4.19 39.49 -12.99
C ILE A 273 -3.14 40.31 -12.24
N ARG A 274 -2.92 39.97 -10.97
CA ARG A 274 -1.92 40.57 -10.09
C ARG A 274 -0.81 39.57 -9.82
N ALA A 275 0.45 40.01 -9.83
CA ALA A 275 1.62 39.16 -9.59
C ALA A 275 2.56 39.80 -8.55
N THR A 276 3.11 38.99 -7.64
CA THR A 276 4.09 39.46 -6.66
C THR A 276 5.40 39.89 -7.31
N ALA A 277 6.18 40.74 -6.63
CA ALA A 277 7.46 41.28 -7.09
C ALA A 277 8.58 40.22 -7.07
N ILE A 278 8.43 39.17 -7.88
CA ILE A 278 9.38 38.07 -8.04
C ILE A 278 9.67 37.81 -9.52
N GLY A 279 10.69 36.98 -9.79
CA GLY A 279 10.94 36.43 -11.12
C GLY A 279 10.12 35.17 -11.37
N PHE A 280 9.32 35.17 -12.42
CA PHE A 280 8.55 34.04 -12.91
C PHE A 280 9.31 33.36 -14.05
N ALA A 281 9.80 32.15 -13.82
CA ALA A 281 10.52 31.35 -14.83
C ALA A 281 9.53 30.65 -15.77
N GLU A 282 8.93 31.39 -16.69
CA GLU A 282 7.92 30.87 -17.62
C GLU A 282 7.89 31.62 -18.96
N ASN A 283 7.38 30.95 -19.99
CA ASN A 283 6.96 31.58 -21.24
C ASN A 283 5.46 31.85 -21.14
N VAL A 284 5.06 33.11 -21.18
CA VAL A 284 3.65 33.52 -21.09
C VAL A 284 3.08 33.65 -22.50
N ILE A 285 1.99 32.94 -22.78
CA ILE A 285 1.30 33.00 -24.07
C ILE A 285 -0.15 33.41 -23.84
N LEU A 286 -0.54 34.56 -24.40
CA LEU A 286 -1.94 34.99 -24.51
C LEU A 286 -2.55 34.40 -25.78
N GLN A 287 -3.43 33.41 -25.63
CA GLN A 287 -4.10 32.69 -26.73
C GLN A 287 -5.52 33.21 -27.03
N ASN A 288 -6.07 32.79 -28.18
CA ASN A 288 -7.38 33.17 -28.75
C ASN A 288 -8.60 33.00 -27.84
N SER A 289 -8.50 32.26 -26.74
CA SER A 289 -9.56 32.18 -25.72
C SER A 289 -9.77 33.48 -24.94
N HIS A 290 -8.86 34.45 -25.06
CA HIS A 290 -8.90 35.75 -24.39
C HIS A 290 -9.32 36.85 -25.38
N THR A 291 -10.60 36.89 -25.76
CA THR A 291 -11.09 37.78 -26.83
C THR A 291 -11.22 39.26 -26.45
N LEU A 292 -10.83 39.66 -25.23
CA LEU A 292 -10.96 41.03 -24.69
C LEU A 292 -9.63 41.56 -24.08
N THR A 293 -9.70 42.64 -23.29
CA THR A 293 -8.53 43.30 -22.68
C THR A 293 -8.14 42.60 -21.38
N LEU A 294 -6.95 42.02 -21.31
CA LEU A 294 -6.37 41.52 -20.07
C LEU A 294 -5.48 42.61 -19.45
N THR A 295 -5.58 42.81 -18.13
CA THR A 295 -4.64 43.65 -17.39
C THR A 295 -3.72 42.79 -16.53
N LEU A 296 -2.41 42.85 -16.74
CA LEU A 296 -1.40 42.22 -15.89
C LEU A 296 -0.68 43.29 -15.06
N LYS A 297 -0.89 43.27 -13.75
CA LYS A 297 -0.26 44.15 -12.77
C LYS A 297 0.78 43.39 -11.97
N GLY A 298 2.04 43.75 -12.11
CA GLY A 298 3.16 43.19 -11.35
C GLY A 298 3.52 44.01 -10.12
N GLY A 299 4.56 43.56 -9.45
CA GLY A 299 5.25 44.33 -8.42
C GLY A 299 4.62 44.30 -7.03
N TYR A 300 3.67 43.41 -6.75
CA TYR A 300 3.01 43.35 -5.44
C TYR A 300 3.92 42.79 -4.35
N SER A 301 3.87 43.36 -3.14
CA SER A 301 4.79 43.03 -2.04
C SER A 301 4.61 41.62 -1.48
N ASP A 302 3.38 41.11 -1.50
CA ASP A 302 2.98 39.88 -0.83
C ASP A 302 1.65 39.36 -1.40
N SER A 303 1.15 38.26 -0.83
CA SER A 303 -0.07 37.56 -1.23
C SER A 303 -1.38 38.30 -0.88
N THR A 304 -1.33 39.48 -0.27
CA THR A 304 -2.52 40.34 -0.11
C THR A 304 -2.78 41.17 -1.37
N PHE A 305 -1.77 41.34 -2.24
CA PHE A 305 -1.85 42.13 -3.48
C PHE A 305 -2.38 43.56 -3.28
N SER A 306 -2.06 44.16 -2.13
CA SER A 306 -2.54 45.48 -1.71
C SER A 306 -1.60 46.63 -2.05
N SER A 307 -0.28 46.38 -2.09
CA SER A 307 0.75 47.39 -2.36
C SER A 307 1.77 46.91 -3.38
N GLN A 308 2.25 47.82 -4.24
CA GLN A 308 3.30 47.53 -5.22
C GLN A 308 4.63 48.13 -4.78
N THR A 309 5.65 47.29 -4.55
CA THR A 309 6.98 47.66 -4.07
C THR A 309 8.09 47.49 -5.12
N GLY A 310 7.81 46.85 -6.25
CA GLY A 310 8.81 46.57 -7.30
C GLY A 310 8.19 46.26 -8.66
N TYR A 311 8.84 45.37 -9.41
CA TYR A 311 8.35 44.82 -10.67
C TYR A 311 8.21 43.31 -10.56
N SER A 312 7.27 42.72 -11.30
CA SER A 312 7.29 41.28 -11.58
C SER A 312 8.06 41.04 -12.87
N THR A 313 8.97 40.07 -12.89
CA THR A 313 9.79 39.77 -14.08
C THR A 313 9.36 38.45 -14.69
N ILE A 314 9.05 38.43 -15.99
CA ILE A 314 8.89 37.21 -16.77
C ILE A 314 10.28 36.83 -17.29
N ASN A 315 10.89 35.83 -16.65
CA ASN A 315 12.22 35.29 -16.99
C ASN A 315 12.13 34.30 -18.16
N GLY A 316 11.46 34.73 -19.24
CA GLY A 316 11.20 33.95 -20.44
C GLY A 316 10.70 34.88 -21.54
N SER A 317 9.74 34.41 -22.33
CA SER A 317 9.09 35.20 -23.36
C SER A 317 7.66 35.58 -22.98
N LEU A 318 7.20 36.71 -23.49
CA LEU A 318 5.80 37.11 -23.49
C LEU A 318 5.32 37.17 -24.94
N THR A 319 4.38 36.29 -25.30
CA THR A 319 3.79 36.23 -26.64
C THR A 319 2.32 36.58 -26.57
N ILE A 320 1.89 37.54 -27.39
CA ILE A 320 0.48 37.91 -27.55
C ILE A 320 0.02 37.41 -28.92
N SER A 321 -0.68 36.28 -28.95
CA SER A 321 -1.19 35.70 -30.20
C SER A 321 -2.49 36.38 -30.67
N SER A 322 -3.27 36.93 -29.73
CA SER A 322 -4.51 37.68 -29.97
C SER A 322 -4.90 38.52 -28.75
N GLY A 323 -5.82 39.46 -28.93
CA GLY A 323 -6.39 40.27 -27.85
C GLY A 323 -5.53 41.50 -27.51
N THR A 324 -5.83 42.14 -26.37
CA THR A 324 -5.08 43.29 -25.86
C THR A 324 -4.54 42.97 -24.48
N LEU A 325 -3.24 43.22 -24.26
CA LEU A 325 -2.60 43.14 -22.95
C LEU A 325 -2.23 44.54 -22.47
N VAL A 326 -2.75 44.92 -21.32
CA VAL A 326 -2.32 46.10 -20.57
C VAL A 326 -1.38 45.63 -19.47
N VAL A 327 -0.17 46.18 -19.40
CA VAL A 327 0.82 45.85 -18.37
C VAL A 327 1.07 47.03 -17.44
N ASP A 328 1.27 46.73 -16.15
CA ASP A 328 1.67 47.68 -15.13
C ASP A 328 2.73 47.04 -14.24
N LYS A 329 3.91 47.66 -14.10
CA LYS A 329 5.05 47.14 -13.32
C LYS A 329 5.44 45.68 -13.62
N VAL A 330 5.48 45.34 -14.91
CA VAL A 330 5.96 44.05 -15.42
C VAL A 330 7.19 44.27 -16.30
N VAL A 331 8.19 43.41 -16.17
CA VAL A 331 9.39 43.36 -17.01
C VAL A 331 9.43 42.02 -17.74
N VAL A 332 9.87 42.00 -19.00
CA VAL A 332 10.08 40.76 -19.79
C VAL A 332 11.55 40.69 -20.18
N GLY A 333 12.19 39.56 -19.89
CA GLY A 333 13.63 39.35 -20.15
C GLY A 333 14.48 39.39 -18.88
N PRO A 334 15.76 38.96 -18.98
CA PRO A 334 16.71 39.01 -17.87
C PRO A 334 17.04 40.44 -17.43
#